data_AF-A0A2M7L113-F1
#
_entry.id   AF-A0A2M7L113-F1
#
_cell.length_a   1.000
_cell.length_b   1.000
_cell.length_c   1.000
_cell.angle_alpha   90.00
_cell.angle_beta   90.00
_cell.angle_gamma   90.00
#
_symmetry.space_group_name_H-M   'P 1'
#
loop_
_entity.id
_entity.type
_entity.pdbx_description
1 polymer ?
#
loop_
_entity_poly.entity_id
_entity_poly.type
_entity_poly.pdbx_seq_one_letter_code
_entity_poly.pdbx_strand_id
1 'polypeptide(L)'
;KGAIQTAAKRLQTVIHAQLEAQKQTGGQQKLIDDGEDKTPPPAQLSFAVYRVNDYDLQIQHNEAVNLACEHLGITRMRSDAFFDGTHGKRLAKIIPFGRPLSPVDLEELKKELKARPDETRDVVVVSLGKETVVDAWLDDWNRLRKQGDVPNGIEVIELRTDAKYGQFLRHEPATAKLSLRRAKGKLRVEIENFASPSILQRLRQQAGVVAPVIDDWRSMVDCVMIDAAYGGEVFNVALSDVPEKKTDLVVGRYELPAPEDPTTVAVKIVDMLGEEVLVTERL
;
A
#
# COMPACT_ATOMS: atom_id res chain seq x y z
N LYS A 1 3.76 4.62 -24.85
CA LYS A 1 3.52 4.89 -23.41
C LYS A 1 3.92 6.31 -22.95
N GLY A 2 4.59 7.16 -23.77
CA GLY A 2 5.01 8.53 -23.37
C GLY A 2 3.95 9.64 -23.28
N ALA A 3 2.70 9.38 -23.71
CA ALA A 3 1.65 10.39 -23.72
C ALA A 3 1.25 10.84 -22.30
N ILE A 4 1.24 9.92 -21.33
CA ILE A 4 0.87 10.22 -19.93
C ILE A 4 1.91 11.13 -19.28
N GLN A 5 3.21 10.83 -19.45
CA GLN A 5 4.30 11.65 -18.88
C GLN A 5 4.33 13.05 -19.50
N THR A 6 4.17 13.14 -20.83
CA THR A 6 4.10 14.43 -21.52
C THR A 6 2.88 15.24 -21.08
N ALA A 7 1.72 14.61 -20.91
CA ALA A 7 0.52 15.26 -20.40
C ALA A 7 0.72 15.75 -18.97
N ALA A 8 1.25 14.90 -18.07
CA ALA A 8 1.51 15.24 -16.68
C ALA A 8 2.50 16.41 -16.55
N LYS A 9 3.61 16.39 -17.31
CA LYS A 9 4.59 17.48 -17.34
C LYS A 9 3.95 18.79 -17.82
N ARG A 10 3.19 18.75 -18.91
CA ARG A 10 2.47 19.94 -19.42
C ARG A 10 1.48 20.50 -18.41
N LEU A 11 0.72 19.63 -17.76
CA LEU A 11 -0.23 20.02 -16.70
C LEU A 11 0.50 20.66 -15.52
N GLN A 12 1.59 20.07 -15.02
CA GLN A 12 2.40 20.68 -13.96
C GLN A 12 2.94 22.06 -14.36
N THR A 13 3.47 22.20 -15.58
CA THR A 13 3.94 23.50 -16.09
C THR A 13 2.84 24.55 -16.10
N VAL A 14 1.63 24.19 -16.53
CA VAL A 14 0.47 25.11 -16.53
C VAL A 14 0.08 25.50 -15.10
N ILE A 15 0.02 24.54 -14.17
CA ILE A 15 -0.31 24.80 -12.76
C ILE A 15 0.71 25.76 -12.13
N HIS A 16 2.01 25.53 -12.33
CA HIS A 16 3.05 26.42 -11.82
C HIS A 16 2.95 27.83 -12.41
N ALA A 17 2.71 27.95 -13.71
CA ALA A 17 2.52 29.25 -14.35
C ALA A 17 1.31 30.00 -13.77
N GLN A 18 0.19 29.31 -13.51
CA GLN A 18 -1.00 29.89 -12.89
C GLN A 18 -0.75 30.31 -11.44
N LEU A 19 0.00 29.52 -10.66
CA LEU A 19 0.39 29.85 -9.28
C LEU A 19 1.29 31.08 -9.21
N GLU A 20 2.30 31.17 -10.08
CA GLU A 20 3.20 32.33 -10.14
C GLU A 20 2.45 33.59 -10.58
N ALA A 21 1.54 33.49 -11.56
CA ALA A 21 0.67 34.60 -11.95
C ALA A 21 -0.20 35.08 -10.78
N GLN A 22 -0.78 34.16 -9.99
CA GLN A 22 -1.56 34.51 -8.80
C GLN A 22 -0.73 35.22 -7.72
N LYS A 23 0.49 34.75 -7.46
CA LYS A 23 1.41 35.38 -6.50
C LYS A 23 1.79 36.80 -6.92
N GLN A 24 1.97 37.03 -8.23
CA GLN A 24 2.29 38.35 -8.79
C GLN A 24 1.09 39.31 -8.73
N THR A 25 -0.15 38.81 -8.80
CA THR A 25 -1.38 39.62 -8.63
C THR A 25 -1.77 39.92 -7.17
N GLY A 26 -0.84 39.77 -6.22
CA GLY A 26 -1.04 39.89 -4.78
C GLY A 26 -2.23 40.74 -4.32
N GLY A 27 -3.26 40.08 -3.78
CA GLY A 27 -4.16 40.64 -2.76
C GLY A 27 -5.30 41.57 -3.19
N GLN A 28 -5.58 41.80 -4.48
CA GLN A 28 -6.79 42.52 -4.89
C GLN A 28 -7.65 41.70 -5.84
N GLN A 29 -8.66 41.02 -5.29
CA GLN A 29 -9.88 40.72 -6.04
C GLN A 29 -10.51 42.07 -6.42
N LYS A 30 -10.26 42.56 -7.64
CA LYS A 30 -11.06 43.64 -8.23
C LYS A 30 -12.50 43.14 -8.32
N LEU A 31 -13.38 43.79 -7.54
CA LEU A 31 -14.83 43.56 -7.48
C LEU A 31 -15.59 43.97 -8.76
N ILE A 32 -14.90 44.07 -9.91
CA ILE A 32 -15.50 44.55 -11.16
C ILE A 32 -15.22 43.52 -12.25
N ASP A 33 -16.32 42.91 -12.71
CA ASP A 33 -16.40 41.95 -13.79
C ASP A 33 -16.44 42.69 -15.13
N ASP A 34 -15.28 43.17 -15.57
CA ASP A 34 -15.10 43.58 -16.96
C ASP A 34 -14.59 42.37 -17.75
N GLY A 35 -15.46 41.91 -18.64
CA GLY A 35 -15.25 40.76 -19.51
C GLY A 35 -14.17 40.99 -20.56
N GLU A 36 -13.69 39.86 -21.08
CA GLU A 36 -12.68 39.66 -22.11
C GLU A 36 -11.22 39.76 -21.59
N ASP A 37 -10.49 38.63 -21.73
CA ASP A 37 -9.07 38.40 -21.38
C ASP A 37 -8.64 38.17 -19.92
N LYS A 38 -9.51 37.69 -19.03
CA LYS A 38 -9.04 37.10 -17.77
C LYS A 38 -8.66 35.63 -17.96
N THR A 39 -7.39 35.30 -17.73
CA THR A 39 -6.94 33.91 -17.64
C THR A 39 -7.78 33.21 -16.56
N PRO A 40 -8.46 32.09 -16.88
CA PRO A 40 -9.31 31.44 -15.91
C PRO A 40 -8.51 31.04 -14.67
N PRO A 41 -9.06 31.21 -13.46
CA PRO A 41 -8.38 30.78 -12.23
C PRO A 41 -8.10 29.27 -12.31
N PRO A 42 -7.00 28.79 -11.71
CA PRO A 42 -6.68 27.37 -11.71
C PRO A 42 -7.82 26.58 -11.08
N ALA A 43 -8.36 25.59 -11.81
CA ALA A 43 -9.40 24.70 -11.30
C ALA A 43 -8.88 23.83 -10.15
N GLN A 44 -7.56 23.60 -10.09
CA GLN A 44 -6.90 22.75 -9.12
C GLN A 44 -5.41 23.14 -9.01
N LEU A 45 -4.89 23.28 -7.79
CA LEU A 45 -3.50 23.73 -7.53
C LEU A 45 -2.49 22.57 -7.43
N SER A 46 -2.98 21.34 -7.33
CA SER A 46 -2.17 20.12 -7.24
C SER A 46 -3.00 18.89 -7.55
N PHE A 47 -2.34 17.77 -7.85
CA PHE A 47 -2.97 16.46 -7.90
C PHE A 47 -2.70 15.71 -6.59
N ALA A 48 -3.67 14.92 -6.14
CA ALA A 48 -3.48 13.92 -5.10
C ALA A 48 -3.40 12.55 -5.77
N VAL A 49 -2.39 11.75 -5.41
CA VAL A 49 -2.28 10.36 -5.85
C VAL A 49 -2.83 9.48 -4.73
N TYR A 50 -3.95 8.82 -5.00
CA TYR A 50 -4.50 7.81 -4.11
C TYR A 50 -4.03 6.44 -4.59
N ARG A 51 -3.34 5.69 -3.73
CA ARG A 51 -2.93 4.32 -4.03
C ARG A 51 -4.08 3.38 -3.71
N VAL A 52 -4.57 2.65 -4.71
CA VAL A 52 -5.70 1.71 -4.57
C VAL A 52 -5.40 0.56 -3.59
N ASN A 53 -4.11 0.29 -3.32
CA ASN A 53 -3.65 -0.74 -2.38
C ASN A 53 -3.24 -0.21 -0.99
N ASP A 54 -3.35 1.10 -0.76
CA ASP A 54 -3.09 1.70 0.56
C ASP A 54 -4.46 2.00 1.18
N TYR A 55 -5.11 0.93 1.67
CA TYR A 55 -6.46 1.02 2.20
C TYR A 55 -6.46 1.95 3.42
N ASP A 56 -7.07 3.13 3.26
CA ASP A 56 -7.60 3.86 4.40
C ASP A 56 -8.87 3.14 4.88
N LEU A 57 -8.66 2.09 5.68
CA LEU A 57 -9.70 1.23 6.24
C LEU A 57 -10.72 2.01 7.09
N GLN A 58 -10.43 3.28 7.40
CA GLN A 58 -11.37 4.17 8.07
C GLN A 58 -12.51 4.63 7.14
N ILE A 59 -12.27 4.72 5.82
CA ILE A 59 -13.24 5.27 4.86
C ILE A 59 -14.22 4.20 4.34
N GLN A 60 -13.81 2.92 4.25
CA GLN A 60 -14.61 1.83 3.68
C GLN A 60 -14.72 0.61 4.62
N HIS A 61 -15.19 0.81 5.85
CA HIS A 61 -15.30 -0.24 6.87
C HIS A 61 -15.99 -1.53 6.37
N ASN A 62 -17.08 -1.42 5.62
CA ASN A 62 -17.83 -2.58 5.11
C ASN A 62 -17.02 -3.40 4.08
N GLU A 63 -16.27 -2.73 3.22
CA GLU A 63 -15.43 -3.40 2.22
C GLU A 63 -14.27 -4.13 2.89
N ALA A 64 -13.61 -3.45 3.85
CA ALA A 64 -12.56 -4.05 4.65
C ALA A 64 -13.04 -5.31 5.39
N VAL A 65 -14.24 -5.26 5.98
CA VAL A 65 -14.85 -6.41 6.67
C VAL A 65 -15.13 -7.55 5.69
N ASN A 66 -15.66 -7.27 4.50
CA ASN A 66 -15.91 -8.30 3.48
C ASN A 66 -14.61 -8.97 3.03
N LEU A 67 -13.58 -8.18 2.74
CA LEU A 67 -12.28 -8.70 2.33
C LEU A 67 -11.63 -9.53 3.44
N ALA A 68 -11.71 -9.08 4.70
CA ALA A 68 -11.25 -9.86 5.85
C ALA A 68 -12.02 -11.18 5.97
N CYS A 69 -13.33 -11.17 5.72
CA CYS A 69 -14.12 -12.41 5.74
C CYS A 69 -13.71 -13.38 4.64
N GLU A 70 -13.50 -12.90 3.41
CA GLU A 70 -13.03 -13.73 2.30
C GLU A 70 -11.63 -14.29 2.59
N HIS A 71 -10.70 -13.45 3.05
CA HIS A 71 -9.33 -13.84 3.36
C HIS A 71 -9.26 -14.89 4.49
N LEU A 72 -10.06 -14.71 5.53
CA LEU A 72 -10.10 -15.61 6.68
C LEU A 72 -11.01 -16.83 6.47
N GLY A 73 -11.79 -16.89 5.39
CA GLY A 73 -12.79 -17.94 5.18
C GLY A 73 -13.96 -17.87 6.18
N ILE A 74 -14.36 -16.66 6.59
CA ILE A 74 -15.51 -16.42 7.46
C ILE A 74 -16.78 -16.40 6.63
N THR A 75 -17.70 -17.30 6.94
CA THR A 75 -19.05 -17.30 6.37
C THR A 75 -19.94 -16.37 7.18
N ARG A 76 -20.32 -15.21 6.60
CA ARG A 76 -21.17 -14.20 7.26
C ARG A 76 -22.54 -14.79 7.61
N MET A 77 -23.02 -14.51 8.82
CA MET A 77 -24.40 -14.79 9.22
C MET A 77 -25.14 -13.48 9.45
N ARG A 78 -26.30 -13.32 8.80
CA ARG A 78 -27.17 -12.14 8.99
C ARG A 78 -28.27 -12.36 10.02
N SER A 79 -28.42 -13.60 10.49
CA SER A 79 -29.48 -14.01 11.43
C SER A 79 -29.07 -13.89 12.90
N ASP A 80 -27.77 -13.76 13.20
CA ASP A 80 -27.26 -13.57 14.56
C ASP A 80 -27.05 -12.08 14.83
N ALA A 81 -27.54 -11.59 15.98
CA ALA A 81 -27.44 -10.18 16.34
C ALA A 81 -26.06 -9.79 16.89
N PHE A 82 -25.28 -10.76 17.40
CA PHE A 82 -24.00 -10.50 18.04
C PHE A 82 -22.82 -11.01 17.21
N PHE A 83 -22.89 -12.25 16.71
CA PHE A 83 -21.80 -12.85 15.94
C PHE A 83 -21.92 -12.51 14.45
N ASP A 84 -20.79 -12.19 13.84
CA ASP A 84 -20.69 -11.77 12.44
C ASP A 84 -20.75 -12.96 11.46
N GLY A 85 -20.48 -14.17 11.95
CA GLY A 85 -20.44 -15.37 11.11
C GLY A 85 -19.82 -16.58 11.78
N THR A 86 -19.29 -17.48 10.95
CA THR A 86 -18.53 -18.67 11.38
C THR A 86 -17.19 -18.76 10.69
N HIS A 87 -16.19 -19.24 11.42
CA HIS A 87 -14.89 -19.66 10.90
C HIS A 87 -14.72 -21.16 11.14
N GLY A 88 -15.07 -21.96 10.11
CA GLY A 88 -15.22 -23.41 10.26
C GLY A 88 -16.35 -23.75 11.25
N LYS A 89 -16.03 -24.49 12.32
CA LYS A 89 -16.99 -24.85 13.38
C LYS A 89 -17.15 -23.80 14.48
N ARG A 90 -16.35 -22.72 14.42
CA ARG A 90 -16.27 -21.70 15.46
C ARG A 90 -17.10 -20.48 15.10
N LEU A 91 -17.61 -19.80 16.12
CA LEU A 91 -18.26 -18.50 15.94
C LEU A 91 -17.21 -17.45 15.58
N ALA A 92 -17.57 -16.48 14.74
CA ALA A 92 -16.69 -15.38 14.38
C ALA A 92 -17.30 -14.05 14.85
N LYS A 93 -16.50 -13.24 15.54
CA LYS A 93 -16.85 -11.86 15.94
C LYS A 93 -15.83 -10.89 15.35
N ILE A 94 -16.29 -9.86 14.65
CA ILE A 94 -15.42 -8.86 14.02
C ILE A 94 -15.53 -7.57 14.81
N ILE A 95 -14.39 -7.10 15.34
CA ILE A 95 -14.28 -5.80 15.99
C ILE A 95 -14.16 -4.72 14.92
N PRO A 96 -14.87 -3.59 15.05
CA PRO A 96 -14.75 -2.49 14.10
C PRO A 96 -13.29 -2.06 13.90
N PHE A 97 -12.82 -2.06 12.65
CA PHE A 97 -11.42 -1.78 12.30
C PHE A 97 -10.97 -0.34 12.56
N GLY A 98 -11.88 0.55 12.98
CA GLY A 98 -11.56 1.92 13.40
C GLY A 98 -10.85 2.02 14.77
N ARG A 99 -10.74 0.91 15.52
CA ARG A 99 -10.09 0.88 16.84
C ARG A 99 -9.47 -0.49 17.14
N PRO A 100 -8.50 -0.59 18.07
CA PRO A 100 -8.02 -1.87 18.55
C PRO A 100 -9.11 -2.64 19.34
N LEU A 101 -8.95 -3.95 19.41
CA LEU A 101 -9.64 -4.81 20.38
C LEU A 101 -9.25 -4.40 21.80
N SER A 102 -10.25 -4.23 22.65
CA SER A 102 -10.12 -3.81 24.04
C SER A 102 -10.66 -4.88 25.00
N PRO A 103 -10.32 -4.83 26.30
CA PRO A 103 -10.95 -5.70 27.30
C PRO A 103 -12.47 -5.52 27.41
N VAL A 104 -13.01 -4.34 27.08
CA VAL A 104 -14.45 -4.09 27.11
C VAL A 104 -15.18 -4.98 26.10
N ASP A 105 -14.61 -5.16 24.90
CA ASP A 105 -15.17 -6.05 23.87
C ASP A 105 -15.20 -7.51 24.36
N LEU A 106 -14.16 -7.93 25.08
CA LEU A 106 -14.02 -9.28 25.60
C LEU A 106 -15.00 -9.55 26.76
N GLU A 107 -15.23 -8.55 27.62
CA GLU A 107 -16.27 -8.62 28.65
C GLU A 107 -17.68 -8.66 28.05
N GLU A 108 -17.93 -7.93 26.96
CA GLU A 108 -19.19 -8.01 26.22
C GLU A 108 -19.40 -9.40 25.60
N LEU A 109 -18.38 -9.95 24.95
CA LEU A 109 -18.40 -11.31 24.40
C LEU A 109 -18.66 -12.35 25.51
N LYS A 110 -18.00 -12.22 26.66
CA LYS A 110 -18.22 -13.09 27.83
C LYS A 110 -19.64 -12.99 28.36
N LYS A 111 -20.23 -11.79 28.40
CA LYS A 111 -21.61 -11.58 28.80
C LYS A 111 -22.58 -12.25 27.82
N GLU A 112 -22.33 -12.12 26.53
CA GLU A 112 -23.13 -12.76 25.48
C GLU A 112 -23.10 -14.28 25.59
N LEU A 113 -21.91 -14.88 25.75
CA LEU A 113 -21.75 -16.31 25.92
C LEU A 113 -22.47 -16.84 27.16
N LYS A 114 -22.48 -16.08 28.27
CA LYS A 114 -23.25 -16.44 29.48
C LYS A 114 -24.76 -16.41 29.24
N ALA A 115 -25.25 -15.56 28.34
CA ALA A 115 -26.66 -15.51 27.97
C ALA A 115 -27.06 -16.65 27.02
N ARG A 116 -26.09 -17.41 26.49
CA ARG A 116 -26.29 -18.53 25.56
C ARG A 116 -25.72 -19.83 26.15
N PRO A 117 -26.35 -20.42 27.19
CA PRO A 117 -25.79 -21.58 27.89
C PRO A 117 -25.64 -22.84 27.02
N ASP A 118 -26.43 -22.96 25.96
CA ASP A 118 -26.36 -24.09 25.01
C ASP A 118 -25.27 -23.90 23.94
N GLU A 119 -24.64 -22.72 23.90
CA GLU A 119 -23.54 -22.46 22.97
C GLU A 119 -22.24 -23.04 23.52
N THR A 120 -21.67 -23.97 22.74
CA THR A 120 -20.45 -24.71 23.11
C THR A 120 -19.28 -24.44 22.18
N ARG A 121 -19.52 -23.72 21.06
CA ARG A 121 -18.49 -23.45 20.05
C ARG A 121 -17.48 -22.42 20.56
N ASP A 122 -16.22 -22.67 20.25
CA ASP A 122 -15.18 -21.65 20.41
C ASP A 122 -15.44 -20.43 19.52
N VAL A 123 -14.84 -19.31 19.92
CA VAL A 123 -15.01 -18.02 19.27
C VAL A 123 -13.68 -17.56 18.70
N VAL A 124 -13.72 -17.10 17.45
CA VAL A 124 -12.64 -16.37 16.80
C VAL A 124 -13.02 -14.90 16.78
N VAL A 125 -12.20 -14.06 17.41
CA VAL A 125 -12.33 -12.61 17.39
C VAL A 125 -11.34 -12.06 16.37
N VAL A 126 -11.82 -11.28 15.42
CA VAL A 126 -11.00 -10.64 14.38
C VAL A 126 -10.91 -9.17 14.67
N SER A 127 -9.69 -8.63 14.73
CA SER A 127 -9.46 -7.21 14.91
C SER A 127 -8.30 -6.71 14.07
N LEU A 128 -8.27 -5.39 13.83
CA LEU A 128 -7.15 -4.76 13.13
C LEU A 128 -5.88 -4.72 14.01
N GLY A 129 -6.07 -4.53 15.31
CA GLY A 129 -5.03 -4.50 16.34
C GLY A 129 -5.64 -4.89 17.69
N LYS A 130 -4.84 -5.00 18.75
CA LYS A 130 -5.31 -5.21 20.13
C LYS A 130 -4.54 -4.36 21.13
N GLU A 131 -5.18 -4.02 22.24
CA GLU A 131 -4.51 -3.41 23.38
C GLU A 131 -3.58 -4.41 24.08
N THR A 132 -2.51 -3.92 24.70
CA THR A 132 -1.49 -4.77 25.36
C THR A 132 -2.05 -5.64 26.49
N VAL A 133 -3.14 -5.21 27.13
CA VAL A 133 -3.80 -5.92 28.23
C VAL A 133 -4.71 -7.07 27.77
N VAL A 134 -5.01 -7.16 26.48
CA VAL A 134 -5.89 -8.21 25.92
C VAL A 134 -5.30 -9.60 26.11
N ASP A 135 -3.98 -9.74 25.95
CA ASP A 135 -3.32 -11.04 26.06
C ASP A 135 -3.45 -11.65 27.46
N ALA A 136 -3.23 -10.84 28.50
CA ALA A 136 -3.42 -11.28 29.88
C ALA A 136 -4.87 -11.71 30.14
N TRP A 137 -5.86 -10.97 29.60
CA TRP A 137 -7.26 -11.34 29.72
C TRP A 137 -7.57 -12.67 29.04
N LEU A 138 -7.05 -12.89 27.82
CA LEU A 138 -7.25 -14.12 27.06
C LEU A 138 -6.60 -15.32 27.74
N ASP A 139 -5.41 -15.14 28.30
CA ASP A 139 -4.72 -16.18 29.04
C ASP A 139 -5.52 -16.64 30.26
N ASP A 140 -6.05 -15.69 31.03
CA ASP A 140 -6.91 -15.99 32.18
C ASP A 140 -8.21 -16.69 31.76
N TRP A 141 -8.88 -16.21 30.70
CA TRP A 141 -10.11 -16.83 30.19
C TRP A 141 -9.85 -18.25 29.65
N ASN A 142 -8.82 -18.42 28.84
CA ASN A 142 -8.53 -19.69 28.18
C ASN A 142 -7.85 -20.70 29.09
N ARG A 143 -7.32 -20.30 30.26
CA ARG A 143 -6.62 -21.19 31.19
C ARG A 143 -7.37 -22.50 31.47
N LEU A 144 -8.68 -22.43 31.64
CA LEU A 144 -9.54 -23.59 31.93
C LEU A 144 -10.09 -24.27 30.67
N ARG A 145 -9.83 -23.72 29.48
CA ARG A 145 -10.43 -24.12 28.19
C ARG A 145 -9.45 -24.80 27.24
N LYS A 146 -8.14 -24.80 27.57
CA LYS A 146 -7.06 -25.37 26.75
C LYS A 146 -7.18 -26.89 26.50
N GLN A 147 -7.89 -27.63 27.37
CA GLN A 147 -8.05 -29.09 27.27
C GLN A 147 -9.41 -29.52 26.71
N GLY A 148 -10.30 -28.58 26.37
CA GLY A 148 -11.64 -28.87 25.82
C GLY A 148 -12.70 -29.20 26.87
N ASP A 149 -12.36 -29.21 28.16
CA ASP A 149 -13.28 -29.53 29.25
C ASP A 149 -14.30 -28.41 29.55
N VAL A 150 -13.96 -27.18 29.18
CA VAL A 150 -14.83 -26.00 29.34
C VAL A 150 -14.99 -25.34 27.97
N PRO A 151 -16.23 -25.14 27.48
CA PRO A 151 -16.47 -24.62 26.15
C PRO A 151 -16.13 -23.12 26.04
N ASN A 152 -16.20 -22.61 24.81
CA ASN A 152 -16.10 -21.20 24.45
C ASN A 152 -14.68 -20.63 24.66
N GLY A 153 -13.67 -21.36 24.18
CA GLY A 153 -12.31 -20.83 24.03
C GLY A 153 -12.31 -19.64 23.06
N ILE A 154 -11.45 -18.65 23.31
CA ILE A 154 -11.37 -17.44 22.49
C ILE A 154 -9.99 -17.36 21.85
N GLU A 155 -9.95 -17.30 20.52
CA GLU A 155 -8.75 -16.99 19.74
C GLU A 155 -8.90 -15.61 19.11
N VAL A 156 -7.84 -14.81 19.15
CA VAL A 156 -7.80 -13.50 18.46
C VAL A 156 -6.92 -13.61 17.23
N ILE A 157 -7.47 -13.23 16.07
CA ILE A 157 -6.73 -13.03 14.83
C ILE A 157 -6.51 -11.52 14.66
N GLU A 158 -5.27 -11.08 14.82
CA GLU A 158 -4.87 -9.69 14.64
C GLU A 158 -4.39 -9.44 13.20
N LEU A 159 -5.19 -8.74 12.40
CA LEU A 159 -4.95 -8.57 10.95
C LEU A 159 -3.68 -7.78 10.60
N ARG A 160 -3.02 -7.13 11.56
CA ARG A 160 -1.75 -6.41 11.35
C ARG A 160 -0.50 -7.23 11.64
N THR A 161 -0.58 -8.25 12.48
CA THR A 161 0.60 -8.90 13.07
C THR A 161 0.54 -10.42 13.08
N ASP A 162 -0.65 -11.01 12.91
CA ASP A 162 -0.82 -12.46 12.89
C ASP A 162 0.05 -13.09 11.78
N ALA A 163 0.85 -14.09 12.15
CA ALA A 163 1.82 -14.69 11.22
C ALA A 163 1.15 -15.48 10.08
N LYS A 164 -0.07 -15.98 10.31
CA LYS A 164 -0.82 -16.80 9.36
C LYS A 164 -1.81 -15.96 8.55
N TYR A 165 -2.39 -14.93 9.17
CA TYR A 165 -3.52 -14.18 8.65
C TYR A 165 -3.28 -12.65 8.59
N GLY A 166 -2.24 -12.15 9.25
CA GLY A 166 -2.02 -10.73 9.57
C GLY A 166 -1.10 -9.96 8.63
N GLN A 167 -0.97 -10.41 7.39
CA GLN A 167 -0.27 -9.66 6.33
C GLN A 167 -1.26 -9.04 5.33
N PHE A 168 -2.55 -9.04 5.67
CA PHE A 168 -3.65 -8.62 4.80
C PHE A 168 -3.59 -7.12 4.45
N LEU A 169 -3.01 -6.27 5.32
CA LEU A 169 -3.15 -4.80 5.25
C LEU A 169 -1.83 -4.03 5.27
N ARG A 170 -0.69 -4.72 5.38
CA ARG A 170 0.60 -4.05 5.44
C ARG A 170 1.17 -3.91 4.03
N HIS A 171 1.06 -2.72 3.46
CA HIS A 171 1.82 -2.39 2.27
C HIS A 171 3.31 -2.27 2.63
N GLU A 172 4.12 -3.16 2.06
CA GLU A 172 5.57 -3.02 2.08
C GLU A 172 6.02 -2.45 0.73
N PRO A 173 6.71 -1.30 0.72
CA PRO A 173 7.11 -0.67 -0.53
C PRO A 173 8.18 -1.50 -1.24
N ALA A 174 8.16 -1.47 -2.56
CA ALA A 174 9.23 -2.00 -3.38
C ALA A 174 10.57 -1.32 -3.03
N THR A 175 11.65 -2.08 -3.19
CA THR A 175 13.01 -1.62 -2.88
C THR A 175 13.95 -1.93 -4.04
N ALA A 176 14.96 -1.06 -4.22
CA ALA A 176 15.97 -1.21 -5.26
C ALA A 176 17.35 -0.95 -4.68
N LYS A 177 18.33 -1.77 -5.08
CA LYS A 177 19.75 -1.55 -4.82
C LYS A 177 20.43 -1.14 -6.11
N LEU A 178 21.10 0.01 -6.08
CA LEU A 178 21.71 0.63 -7.26
C LEU A 178 23.19 0.94 -7.01
N SER A 179 23.97 0.91 -8.08
CA SER A 179 25.30 1.51 -8.15
C SER A 179 25.29 2.60 -9.22
N LEU A 180 25.47 3.84 -8.77
CA LEU A 180 25.49 5.04 -9.60
C LEU A 180 26.93 5.56 -9.65
N ARG A 181 27.48 5.76 -10.85
CA ARG A 181 28.87 6.23 -11.02
C ARG A 181 29.01 7.20 -12.17
N ARG A 182 29.83 8.23 -11.96
CA ARG A 182 30.26 9.17 -12.98
C ARG A 182 31.71 8.86 -13.39
N ALA A 183 31.95 8.59 -14.67
CA ALA A 183 33.29 8.33 -15.20
C ALA A 183 33.42 8.76 -16.65
N LYS A 184 34.49 9.50 -16.99
CA LYS A 184 34.83 9.91 -18.37
C LYS A 184 33.67 10.60 -19.12
N GLY A 185 32.96 11.51 -18.44
CA GLY A 185 31.81 12.23 -19.02
C GLY A 185 30.55 11.37 -19.21
N LYS A 186 30.54 10.14 -18.67
CA LYS A 186 29.37 9.25 -18.71
C LYS A 186 28.86 8.97 -17.30
N LEU A 187 27.54 8.88 -17.21
CA LEU A 187 26.82 8.36 -16.07
C LEU A 187 26.57 6.87 -16.32
N ARG A 188 26.91 6.05 -15.33
CA ARG A 188 26.69 4.61 -15.30
C ARG A 188 25.68 4.29 -14.21
N VAL A 189 24.60 3.64 -14.60
CA VAL A 189 23.53 3.22 -13.69
C VAL A 189 23.43 1.70 -13.75
N GLU A 190 23.64 1.03 -12.63
CA GLU A 190 23.45 -0.41 -12.50
C GLU A 190 22.41 -0.69 -11.42
N ILE A 191 21.36 -1.43 -11.77
CA ILE A 191 20.40 -1.99 -10.82
C ILE A 191 20.95 -3.35 -10.40
N GLU A 192 21.48 -3.42 -9.19
CA GLU A 192 22.04 -4.65 -8.64
C GLU A 192 20.95 -5.63 -8.22
N ASN A 193 19.86 -5.11 -7.64
CA ASN A 193 18.72 -5.89 -7.23
C ASN A 193 17.45 -5.03 -7.16
N PHE A 194 16.31 -5.67 -7.34
CA PHE A 194 14.98 -5.10 -7.14
C PHE A 194 14.10 -6.11 -6.44
N ALA A 195 13.27 -5.66 -5.50
CA ALA A 195 12.30 -6.49 -4.81
C ALA A 195 10.95 -5.78 -4.74
N SER A 196 9.91 -6.43 -5.25
CA SER A 196 8.51 -6.01 -5.10
C SER A 196 7.79 -6.95 -4.11
N PRO A 197 7.56 -6.52 -2.86
CA PRO A 197 6.82 -7.31 -1.88
C PRO A 197 5.41 -7.68 -2.36
N SER A 198 4.75 -6.79 -3.10
CA SER A 198 3.39 -6.99 -3.63
C SER A 198 3.35 -8.10 -4.69
N ILE A 199 4.32 -8.16 -5.60
CA ILE A 199 4.46 -9.28 -6.56
C ILE A 199 4.74 -10.59 -5.83
N LEU A 200 5.70 -10.59 -4.90
CA LEU A 200 6.07 -11.78 -4.14
C LEU A 200 4.89 -12.34 -3.33
N GLN A 201 4.09 -11.46 -2.72
CA GLN A 201 2.89 -11.86 -1.98
C GLN A 201 1.85 -12.51 -2.92
N ARG A 202 1.56 -11.92 -4.09
CA ARG A 202 0.63 -12.50 -5.06
C ARG A 202 1.09 -13.85 -5.58
N LEU A 203 2.38 -13.99 -5.89
CA LEU A 203 2.92 -15.27 -6.35
C LEU A 203 2.82 -16.34 -5.26
N ARG A 204 3.06 -16.00 -3.98
CA ARG A 204 2.89 -16.94 -2.84
C ARG A 204 1.44 -17.41 -2.71
N GLN A 205 0.47 -16.51 -2.87
CA GLN A 205 -0.95 -16.87 -2.84
C GLN A 205 -1.34 -17.84 -3.95
N GLN A 206 -0.72 -17.72 -5.13
CA GLN A 206 -0.97 -18.63 -6.27
C GLN A 206 -0.22 -19.96 -6.15
N ALA A 207 0.99 -19.95 -5.61
CA ALA A 207 1.88 -21.12 -5.54
C ALA A 207 1.58 -22.05 -4.35
N GLY A 208 0.70 -21.65 -3.43
CA GLY A 208 0.34 -22.46 -2.27
C GLY A 208 1.51 -22.65 -1.30
N VAL A 209 2.01 -23.88 -1.16
CA VAL A 209 3.00 -24.27 -0.14
C VAL A 209 4.44 -23.91 -0.52
N VAL A 210 4.74 -23.82 -1.82
CA VAL A 210 6.11 -23.54 -2.29
C VAL A 210 6.25 -22.05 -2.54
N ALA A 211 7.21 -21.41 -1.86
CA ALA A 211 7.53 -20.02 -2.11
C ALA A 211 8.10 -19.88 -3.53
N PRO A 212 7.56 -18.96 -4.36
CA PRO A 212 8.08 -18.72 -5.69
C PRO A 212 9.46 -18.09 -5.59
N VAL A 213 10.41 -18.66 -6.33
CA VAL A 213 11.78 -18.14 -6.45
C VAL A 213 11.84 -17.32 -7.72
N ILE A 214 12.32 -16.09 -7.62
CA ILE A 214 12.58 -15.23 -8.76
C ILE A 214 14.10 -15.18 -8.94
N ASP A 215 14.59 -15.88 -9.96
CA ASP A 215 16.03 -15.97 -10.24
C ASP A 215 16.58 -14.67 -10.84
N ASP A 216 15.73 -13.92 -11.56
CA ASP A 216 16.10 -12.67 -12.20
C ASP A 216 15.13 -11.55 -11.80
N TRP A 217 15.63 -10.59 -11.02
CA TRP A 217 14.84 -9.47 -10.51
C TRP A 217 14.15 -8.68 -11.61
N ARG A 218 14.70 -8.68 -12.83
CA ARG A 218 14.15 -7.95 -13.98
C ARG A 218 12.76 -8.45 -14.36
N SER A 219 12.44 -9.69 -14.00
CA SER A 219 11.11 -10.29 -14.22
C SER A 219 10.01 -9.60 -13.40
N MET A 220 10.38 -8.81 -12.37
CA MET A 220 9.45 -8.02 -11.58
C MET A 220 9.25 -6.60 -12.11
N VAL A 221 9.98 -6.16 -13.13
CA VAL A 221 10.05 -4.74 -13.55
C VAL A 221 9.37 -4.52 -14.91
N ASP A 222 8.39 -3.60 -14.97
CA ASP A 222 7.76 -3.15 -16.23
C ASP A 222 8.63 -2.13 -16.95
N CYS A 223 9.25 -1.19 -16.23
CA CYS A 223 10.13 -0.21 -16.85
C CYS A 223 11.13 0.45 -15.89
N VAL A 224 12.20 0.98 -16.48
CA VAL A 224 13.21 1.81 -15.81
C VAL A 224 13.30 3.16 -16.53
N MET A 225 13.33 4.24 -15.77
CA MET A 225 13.52 5.60 -16.28
C MET A 225 14.62 6.30 -15.49
N ILE A 226 15.43 7.08 -16.18
CA ILE A 226 16.56 7.80 -15.58
C ILE A 226 16.43 9.28 -15.89
N ASP A 227 16.52 10.12 -14.86
CA ASP A 227 16.76 11.55 -14.95
C ASP A 227 18.20 11.82 -14.49
N ALA A 228 19.01 12.40 -15.37
CA ALA A 228 20.42 12.67 -15.08
C ALA A 228 20.64 13.95 -14.26
N ALA A 229 19.63 14.81 -14.15
CA ALA A 229 19.69 16.10 -13.48
C ALA A 229 18.37 16.45 -12.79
N TYR A 230 17.95 15.58 -11.88
CA TYR A 230 16.67 15.69 -11.19
C TYR A 230 16.68 16.83 -10.17
N GLY A 231 15.84 17.84 -10.41
CA GLY A 231 15.68 19.01 -9.54
C GLY A 231 14.80 18.82 -8.31
N GLY A 232 14.20 17.63 -8.12
CA GLY A 232 13.30 17.35 -6.99
C GLY A 232 11.81 17.58 -7.27
N GLU A 233 11.46 18.22 -8.39
CA GLU A 233 10.08 18.53 -8.75
C GLU A 233 9.59 17.69 -9.94
N VAL A 234 10.12 17.98 -11.14
CA VAL A 234 9.72 17.32 -12.38
C VAL A 234 10.76 16.27 -12.76
N PHE A 235 10.30 15.03 -12.97
CA PHE A 235 11.15 13.96 -13.46
C PHE A 235 11.33 14.09 -14.98
N ASN A 236 12.54 14.44 -15.42
CA ASN A 236 12.90 14.62 -16.82
C ASN A 236 13.60 13.36 -17.34
N VAL A 237 12.85 12.54 -18.06
CA VAL A 237 13.34 11.27 -18.61
C VAL A 237 14.45 11.53 -19.63
N ALA A 238 15.70 11.25 -19.25
CA ALA A 238 16.87 11.23 -20.13
C ALA A 238 17.04 9.86 -20.80
N LEU A 239 16.62 8.78 -20.12
CA LEU A 239 16.58 7.43 -20.66
C LEU A 239 15.30 6.73 -20.18
N SER A 240 14.66 5.99 -21.07
CA SER A 240 13.52 5.12 -20.76
C SER A 240 13.79 3.73 -21.34
N ASP A 241 13.72 2.72 -20.49
CA ASP A 241 13.78 1.31 -20.84
C ASP A 241 12.44 0.67 -20.55
N VAL A 242 11.72 0.32 -21.62
CA VAL A 242 10.43 -0.34 -21.56
C VAL A 242 10.51 -1.51 -22.53
N PRO A 243 10.45 -2.77 -22.05
CA PRO A 243 10.50 -3.94 -22.91
C PRO A 243 9.38 -3.92 -23.96
N GLU A 244 9.71 -4.23 -25.22
CA GLU A 244 8.73 -4.17 -26.33
C GLU A 244 7.76 -5.34 -26.31
N LYS A 245 8.25 -6.53 -25.95
CA LYS A 245 7.45 -7.76 -25.84
C LYS A 245 7.33 -8.20 -24.40
N LYS A 246 6.27 -8.97 -24.11
CA LYS A 246 6.00 -9.52 -22.77
C LYS A 246 7.10 -10.45 -22.24
N THR A 247 7.91 -11.03 -23.13
CA THR A 247 9.01 -11.94 -22.80
C THR A 247 10.34 -11.21 -22.61
N ASP A 248 10.40 -9.94 -22.99
CA ASP A 248 11.62 -9.16 -22.92
C ASP A 248 11.77 -8.58 -21.51
N LEU A 249 13.01 -8.39 -21.08
CA LEU A 249 13.35 -7.85 -19.78
C LEU A 249 14.06 -6.51 -19.96
N VAL A 250 13.98 -5.66 -18.94
CA VAL A 250 14.80 -4.44 -18.87
C VAL A 250 16.30 -4.79 -18.90
N VAL A 251 17.14 -3.86 -19.35
CA VAL A 251 18.57 -4.07 -19.47
C VAL A 251 19.25 -4.15 -18.10
N GLY A 252 18.85 -3.30 -17.15
CA GLY A 252 19.40 -3.24 -15.78
C GLY A 252 20.76 -2.55 -15.64
N ARG A 253 21.46 -2.31 -16.75
CA ARG A 253 22.72 -1.55 -16.82
C ARG A 253 22.66 -0.51 -17.94
N TYR A 254 22.87 0.75 -17.59
CA TYR A 254 22.70 1.87 -18.50
C TYR A 254 23.93 2.76 -18.51
N GLU A 255 24.28 3.27 -19.70
CA GLU A 255 25.23 4.36 -19.87
C GLU A 255 24.55 5.52 -20.59
N LEU A 256 24.70 6.73 -20.06
CA LEU A 256 24.20 7.97 -20.67
C LEU A 256 25.19 9.11 -20.48
N PRO A 257 25.14 10.19 -21.29
CA PRO A 257 25.97 11.37 -21.07
C PRO A 257 25.75 11.94 -19.67
N ALA A 258 26.83 12.25 -18.97
CA ALA A 258 26.74 12.93 -17.68
C ALA A 258 26.70 14.45 -17.88
N PRO A 259 25.82 15.19 -17.17
CA PRO A 259 25.86 16.66 -17.13
C PRO A 259 27.26 17.17 -16.75
N GLU A 260 27.68 18.38 -17.14
CA GLU A 260 29.03 18.86 -16.80
C GLU A 260 29.26 18.95 -15.29
N ASP A 261 28.31 19.57 -14.60
CA ASP A 261 28.36 19.76 -13.15
C ASP A 261 27.82 18.55 -12.36
N PRO A 262 28.15 18.46 -11.06
CA PRO A 262 27.53 17.50 -10.18
C PRO A 262 26.02 17.70 -10.08
N THR A 263 25.25 16.65 -10.34
CA THR A 263 23.80 16.67 -10.39
C THR A 263 23.20 15.55 -9.55
N THR A 264 21.94 15.73 -9.15
CA THR A 264 21.17 14.62 -8.57
C THR A 264 20.68 13.75 -9.71
N VAL A 265 21.12 12.50 -9.74
CA VAL A 265 20.60 11.49 -10.65
C VAL A 265 19.43 10.80 -9.96
N ALA A 266 18.32 10.64 -10.67
CA ALA A 266 17.15 9.91 -10.19
C ALA A 266 16.86 8.72 -11.10
N VAL A 267 16.71 7.55 -10.48
CA VAL A 267 16.31 6.31 -11.16
C VAL A 267 14.93 5.93 -10.66
N LYS A 268 13.96 5.93 -11.57
CA LYS A 268 12.61 5.46 -11.33
C LYS A 268 12.48 4.04 -11.88
N ILE A 269 12.02 3.11 -11.04
CA ILE A 269 11.74 1.72 -11.42
C ILE A 269 10.26 1.48 -11.14
N VAL A 270 9.55 0.92 -12.11
CA VAL A 270 8.13 0.57 -11.98
C VAL A 270 7.99 -0.94 -12.11
N ASP A 271 7.34 -1.57 -11.14
CA ASP A 271 7.11 -3.00 -11.15
C ASP A 271 5.95 -3.41 -12.08
N MET A 272 5.78 -4.72 -12.28
CA MET A 272 4.72 -5.29 -13.13
C MET A 272 3.29 -5.00 -12.62
N LEU A 273 3.13 -4.57 -11.37
CA LEU A 273 1.85 -4.18 -10.77
C LEU A 273 1.64 -2.66 -10.74
N GLY A 274 2.60 -1.88 -11.26
CA GLY A 274 2.58 -0.43 -11.29
C GLY A 274 3.13 0.26 -10.04
N GLU A 275 3.78 -0.48 -9.14
CA GLU A 275 4.43 0.08 -7.96
C GLU A 275 5.72 0.80 -8.34
N GLU A 276 5.89 2.04 -7.87
CA GLU A 276 7.03 2.88 -8.22
C GLU A 276 8.05 2.99 -7.07
N VAL A 277 9.33 2.86 -7.42
CA VAL A 277 10.48 3.20 -6.57
C VAL A 277 11.25 4.32 -7.23
N LEU A 278 11.57 5.36 -6.46
CA LEU A 278 12.45 6.44 -6.88
C LEU A 278 13.69 6.44 -5.98
N VAL A 279 14.86 6.23 -6.58
CA VAL A 279 16.14 6.35 -5.87
C VAL A 279 16.91 7.54 -6.44
N THR A 280 17.46 8.38 -5.57
CA THR A 280 18.22 9.55 -5.95
C THR A 280 19.61 9.52 -5.34
N GLU A 281 20.61 9.95 -6.11
CA GLU A 281 21.99 10.10 -5.63
C GLU A 281 22.64 11.31 -6.30
N ARG A 282 23.38 12.10 -5.52
CA ARG A 282 24.13 13.24 -6.05
C ARG A 282 25.51 12.78 -6.50
N LEU A 283 25.83 12.99 -7.79
CA LEU A 283 27.08 12.59 -8.45
C LEU A 283 27.77 13.73 -9.17
#